data_AF-A0A1H4EIW6-F1
#
_entry.id   AF-A0A1H4EIW6-F1
#
_cell.length_a   1.000
_cell.length_b   1.000
_cell.length_c   1.000
_cell.angle_alpha   90.00
_cell.angle_beta   90.00
_cell.angle_gamma   90.00
#
_symmetry.space_group_name_H-M   'P 1'
#
loop_
_entity.id
_entity.type
_entity.pdbx_description
1 polymer ?
#
loop_
_entity_poly.entity_id
_entity_poly.type
_entity_poly.pdbx_seq_one_letter_code
_entity_poly.pdbx_strand_id
1 'polypeptide(L)'
;MTHGIGSNRPDGKSWRCMVLSAALVCFGYSGVIKADFFQALQAYEQENYAAAYSGFSELIVLGNAQAAFNLGVMYYHGREVEANHIESLAYLHLARALGNDDAVAVQQHISAQLSESERRLARLRYEALQQQVVIRDDAAATQLYDLVQLQPLQTPMPVFPDEVHRRSRFGYIVVRFLVDKDGSVPVVDIIDSYPSGNYERSTLRTLKRWKFEPTGQQHLLSTQLNFWVPGSLRAREVEHLLTRDKIWDYAALGVSAYQEYVGSILHLIHIASGKQTYVDESLPDEGIAPDFTELLRQQTLSFRHRQFLGYTLVHVDENGRIDSVLAAHALEAPDSADLIGQRIRGANAGRYSISRPSRRDAILVQKLYPIPRQHTADFWWGEAAKNGNLKAQRILANQRIDWQFYLLQQQDLASMAWHGVRLTLDGEHEQGLVLLRQAAGQGYSVAEELLSVLIADE
;
A
#
# COMPACT_ATOMS: atom_id res chain seq x y z
N MET A 1 29.13 -1.26 37.11
CA MET A 1 27.84 -0.68 37.52
C MET A 1 26.99 -0.60 36.28
N THR A 2 26.11 -1.57 36.16
CA THR A 2 25.25 -1.86 35.01
C THR A 2 23.97 -1.03 35.12
N HIS A 3 23.65 -0.22 34.11
CA HIS A 3 22.32 0.35 33.93
C HIS A 3 21.80 -0.12 32.58
N GLY A 4 20.91 -1.11 32.63
CA GLY A 4 20.16 -1.60 31.49
C GLY A 4 19.07 -0.60 31.11
N ILE A 5 19.06 -0.19 29.86
CA ILE A 5 17.96 0.55 29.25
C ILE A 5 16.97 -0.50 28.78
N GLY A 6 15.89 -0.65 29.54
CA GLY A 6 14.78 -1.52 29.21
C GLY A 6 14.10 -1.06 27.93
N SER A 7 13.98 -1.97 26.98
CA SER A 7 13.13 -1.83 25.81
C SER A 7 11.66 -1.84 26.24
N ASN A 8 11.02 -0.68 26.25
CA ASN A 8 9.55 -0.59 26.31
C ASN A 8 8.99 -1.10 24.99
N ARG A 9 8.56 -2.36 24.98
CA ARG A 9 7.59 -2.87 24.02
C ARG A 9 6.22 -2.26 24.37
N PRO A 10 5.47 -1.69 23.43
CA PRO A 10 4.06 -1.43 23.68
C PRO A 10 3.31 -2.76 23.68
N ASP A 11 2.74 -3.12 24.83
CA ASP A 11 1.85 -4.27 24.97
C ASP A 11 0.57 -4.03 24.14
N GLY A 12 0.30 -4.91 23.17
CA GLY A 12 -0.83 -4.87 22.24
C GLY A 12 -2.21 -5.15 22.85
N LYS A 13 -2.50 -4.64 24.05
CA LYS A 13 -3.76 -4.87 24.78
C LYS A 13 -4.70 -3.65 24.84
N SER A 14 -4.33 -2.50 24.28
CA SER A 14 -5.12 -1.26 24.43
C SER A 14 -6.18 -1.00 23.35
N TRP A 15 -6.41 -1.90 22.39
CA TRP A 15 -7.43 -1.72 21.33
C TRP A 15 -8.70 -2.57 21.51
N ARG A 16 -8.83 -3.28 22.64
CA ARG A 16 -9.87 -4.31 22.85
C ARG A 16 -11.27 -3.83 23.21
N CYS A 17 -11.52 -2.53 23.39
CA CYS A 17 -12.84 -2.05 23.83
C CYS A 17 -13.23 -0.73 23.17
N MET A 18 -13.58 -0.75 21.88
CA MET A 18 -14.40 0.30 21.27
C MET A 18 -15.28 -0.30 20.17
N VAL A 19 -16.20 -1.19 20.54
CA VAL A 19 -17.41 -1.44 19.74
C VAL A 19 -18.59 -1.03 20.61
N LEU A 20 -18.96 0.23 20.45
CA LEU A 20 -20.23 0.78 20.92
C LEU A 20 -21.35 0.22 20.06
N SER A 21 -22.40 -0.21 20.74
CA SER A 21 -23.65 -0.75 20.22
C SER A 21 -24.27 0.15 19.14
N ALA A 22 -24.56 -0.41 17.96
CA ALA A 22 -25.40 0.24 16.95
C ALA A 22 -26.60 -0.65 16.64
N ALA A 23 -27.78 -0.08 16.87
CA ALA A 23 -29.08 -0.70 16.70
C ALA A 23 -29.38 -1.06 15.24
N LEU A 24 -30.09 -2.18 15.04
CA LEU A 24 -30.71 -2.55 13.77
C LEU A 24 -31.65 -1.44 13.29
N VAL A 25 -31.33 -0.84 12.16
CA VAL A 25 -32.28 -0.11 11.31
C VAL A 25 -32.22 -0.74 9.93
N CYS A 26 -33.34 -1.34 9.50
CA CYS A 26 -33.53 -1.82 8.15
C CYS A 26 -33.47 -0.63 7.16
N PHE A 27 -32.47 -0.60 6.29
CA PHE A 27 -32.45 0.30 5.13
C PHE A 27 -32.59 -0.50 3.84
N GLY A 28 -33.48 -0.01 2.96
CA GLY A 28 -33.62 -0.50 1.60
C GLY A 28 -32.32 -0.31 0.81
N TYR A 29 -32.02 -1.29 -0.04
CA TYR A 29 -30.89 -1.26 -0.96
C TYR A 29 -31.04 -0.06 -1.92
N SER A 30 -30.32 1.01 -1.62
CA SER A 30 -29.78 1.89 -2.63
C SER A 30 -28.32 1.50 -2.78
N GLY A 31 -27.92 1.05 -3.96
CA GLY A 31 -26.50 0.84 -4.24
C GLY A 31 -25.81 2.18 -4.08
N VAL A 32 -25.13 2.40 -2.97
CA VAL A 32 -24.32 3.60 -2.76
C VAL A 32 -23.18 3.50 -3.77
N ILE A 33 -23.28 4.29 -4.84
CA ILE A 33 -22.12 4.55 -5.70
C ILE A 33 -21.12 5.24 -4.79
N LYS A 34 -20.03 4.55 -4.45
CA LYS A 34 -18.96 5.13 -3.62
C LYS A 34 -18.41 6.36 -4.33
N ALA A 35 -18.24 7.46 -3.61
CA ALA A 35 -17.68 8.69 -4.18
C ALA A 35 -16.34 8.42 -4.89
N ASP A 36 -16.22 8.96 -6.09
CA ASP A 36 -14.99 9.00 -6.89
C ASP A 36 -14.66 10.47 -7.18
N PHE A 37 -13.40 10.85 -6.96
CA PHE A 37 -12.97 12.24 -7.08
C PHE A 37 -13.23 12.82 -8.47
N PHE A 38 -12.97 12.03 -9.52
CA PHE A 38 -13.15 12.50 -10.89
C PHE A 38 -14.63 12.72 -11.21
N GLN A 39 -15.53 11.88 -10.70
CA GLN A 39 -16.97 12.11 -10.84
C GLN A 39 -17.44 13.38 -10.11
N ALA A 40 -16.93 13.62 -8.90
CA ALA A 40 -17.26 14.83 -8.14
C ALA A 40 -16.75 16.10 -8.86
N LEU A 41 -15.55 16.04 -9.44
CA LEU A 41 -14.99 17.11 -10.26
C LEU A 41 -15.81 17.35 -11.52
N GLN A 42 -16.20 16.28 -12.24
CA GLN A 42 -17.04 16.40 -13.41
C GLN A 42 -18.41 17.02 -13.08
N ALA A 43 -19.00 16.64 -11.95
CA ALA A 43 -20.25 17.25 -11.47
C ALA A 43 -20.08 18.75 -11.20
N TYR A 44 -18.94 19.15 -10.62
CA TYR A 44 -18.61 20.56 -10.39
C TYR A 44 -18.48 21.34 -11.70
N GLU A 45 -17.77 20.79 -12.68
CA GLU A 45 -17.62 21.38 -14.02
C GLU A 45 -18.95 21.52 -14.77
N GLN A 46 -19.87 20.60 -14.53
CA GLN A 46 -21.24 20.63 -15.07
C GLN A 46 -22.21 21.50 -14.25
N GLU A 47 -21.70 22.26 -13.29
CA GLU A 47 -22.48 23.12 -12.37
C GLU A 47 -23.49 22.36 -11.51
N ASN A 48 -23.38 21.02 -11.43
CA ASN A 48 -24.14 20.20 -10.50
C ASN A 48 -23.45 20.21 -9.13
N TYR A 49 -23.54 21.37 -8.46
CA TYR A 49 -22.84 21.63 -7.21
C TYR A 49 -23.31 20.73 -6.06
N ALA A 50 -24.58 20.30 -6.04
CA ALA A 50 -25.08 19.36 -5.04
C ALA A 50 -24.33 18.02 -5.09
N ALA A 51 -24.20 17.44 -6.29
CA ALA A 51 -23.49 16.17 -6.48
C ALA A 51 -21.98 16.33 -6.19
N ALA A 52 -21.38 17.44 -6.63
CA ALA A 52 -19.97 17.75 -6.35
C ALA A 52 -19.70 17.87 -4.84
N TYR A 53 -20.53 18.64 -4.13
CA TYR A 53 -20.41 18.85 -2.70
C TYR A 53 -20.49 17.52 -1.93
N SER A 54 -21.50 16.69 -2.27
CA SER A 54 -21.66 15.37 -1.67
C SER A 54 -20.43 14.49 -1.92
N GLY A 55 -19.98 14.40 -3.18
CA GLY A 55 -18.83 13.58 -3.57
C GLY A 55 -17.54 14.02 -2.88
N PHE A 56 -17.22 15.31 -2.87
CA PHE A 56 -16.03 15.81 -2.18
C PHE A 56 -16.11 15.60 -0.66
N SER A 57 -17.29 15.77 -0.06
CA SER A 57 -17.49 15.57 1.38
C SER A 57 -17.22 14.13 1.80
N GLU A 58 -17.65 13.14 1.00
CA GLU A 58 -17.38 11.73 1.25
C GLU A 58 -15.89 11.37 1.18
N LEU A 59 -15.09 12.14 0.43
CA LEU A 59 -13.65 11.89 0.27
C LEU A 59 -12.80 12.51 1.40
N ILE A 60 -13.39 13.34 2.26
CA ILE A 60 -12.67 13.92 3.42
C ILE A 60 -12.22 12.83 4.39
N VAL A 61 -13.04 11.82 4.63
CA VAL A 61 -12.67 10.71 5.54
C VAL A 61 -11.45 9.93 5.04
N LEU A 62 -11.22 9.97 3.73
CA LEU A 62 -10.06 9.35 3.08
C LEU A 62 -8.81 10.23 3.11
N GLY A 63 -8.89 11.45 3.63
CA GLY A 63 -7.76 12.38 3.61
C GLY A 63 -7.43 12.87 2.21
N ASN A 64 -8.45 13.00 1.34
CA ASN A 64 -8.27 13.51 -0.02
C ASN A 64 -8.01 15.02 0.00
N ALA A 65 -6.79 15.42 -0.33
CA ALA A 65 -6.34 16.81 -0.26
C ALA A 65 -7.05 17.71 -1.29
N GLN A 66 -7.30 17.17 -2.49
CA GLN A 66 -7.96 17.87 -3.59
C GLN A 66 -9.46 18.06 -3.29
N ALA A 67 -10.14 17.09 -2.69
CA ALA A 67 -11.52 17.23 -2.26
C ALA A 67 -11.67 18.31 -1.17
N ALA A 68 -10.75 18.34 -0.19
CA ALA A 68 -10.69 19.39 0.81
C ALA A 68 -10.49 20.78 0.17
N PHE A 69 -9.59 20.90 -0.81
CA PHE A 69 -9.39 22.14 -1.55
C PHE A 69 -10.67 22.58 -2.28
N ASN A 70 -11.32 21.67 -3.01
CA ASN A 70 -12.53 21.97 -3.77
C ASN A 70 -13.70 22.39 -2.87
N LEU A 71 -13.90 21.74 -1.72
CA LEU A 71 -14.88 22.19 -0.72
C LEU A 71 -14.55 23.59 -0.20
N GLY A 72 -13.26 23.88 0.05
CA GLY A 72 -12.81 25.22 0.40
C GLY A 72 -13.20 26.27 -0.65
N VAL A 73 -13.02 25.96 -1.94
CA VAL A 73 -13.42 26.82 -3.06
C VAL A 73 -14.94 26.94 -3.18
N MET A 74 -15.70 25.87 -2.92
CA MET A 74 -17.17 25.90 -2.92
C MET A 74 -17.72 26.84 -1.84
N TYR A 75 -17.18 26.77 -0.62
CA TYR A 75 -17.52 27.70 0.46
C TYR A 75 -17.09 29.14 0.16
N TYR A 76 -15.98 29.35 -0.53
CA TYR A 76 -15.54 30.69 -0.91
C TYR A 76 -16.53 31.35 -1.88
N HIS A 77 -17.00 30.61 -2.89
CA HIS A 77 -17.90 31.12 -3.92
C HIS A 77 -19.39 30.99 -3.58
N GLY A 78 -19.75 30.29 -2.50
CA GLY A 78 -21.15 29.99 -2.17
C GLY A 78 -21.81 29.05 -3.20
N ARG A 79 -21.12 28.00 -3.63
CA ARG A 79 -21.64 26.97 -4.55
C ARG A 79 -22.24 25.82 -3.74
N GLU A 80 -23.51 25.50 -3.96
CA GLU A 80 -24.36 24.60 -3.15
C GLU A 80 -24.65 25.11 -1.72
N VAL A 81 -23.62 25.62 -1.04
CA VAL A 81 -23.70 26.18 0.32
C VAL A 81 -23.63 27.70 0.28
N GLU A 82 -24.07 28.37 1.35
CA GLU A 82 -23.86 29.81 1.49
C GLU A 82 -22.36 30.15 1.56
N ALA A 83 -21.97 31.28 0.98
CA ALA A 83 -20.59 31.72 1.00
C ALA A 83 -20.12 31.93 2.46
N ASN A 84 -19.04 31.25 2.83
CA ASN A 84 -18.51 31.27 4.19
C ASN A 84 -16.98 31.20 4.15
N HIS A 85 -16.33 32.34 4.34
CA HIS A 85 -14.88 32.45 4.28
C HIS A 85 -14.17 31.76 5.47
N ILE A 86 -14.84 31.57 6.61
CA ILE A 86 -14.30 30.85 7.77
C ILE A 86 -14.21 29.35 7.46
N GLU A 87 -15.29 28.76 6.95
CA GLU A 87 -15.32 27.35 6.52
C GLU A 87 -14.37 27.14 5.34
N SER A 88 -14.36 28.05 4.36
CA SER A 88 -13.41 28.01 3.25
C SER A 88 -11.96 27.96 3.73
N LEU A 89 -11.59 28.87 4.65
CA LEU A 89 -10.24 28.90 5.22
C LEU A 89 -9.92 27.61 6.00
N ALA A 90 -10.88 27.04 6.71
CA ALA A 90 -10.71 25.78 7.43
C ALA A 90 -10.43 24.58 6.50
N TYR A 91 -11.19 24.45 5.42
CA TYR A 91 -10.98 23.42 4.40
C TYR A 91 -9.64 23.60 3.66
N LEU A 92 -9.23 24.84 3.38
CA LEU A 92 -7.93 25.12 2.78
C LEU A 92 -6.75 24.79 3.72
N HIS A 93 -6.92 25.01 5.03
CA HIS A 93 -5.96 24.51 6.02
C HIS A 93 -5.86 22.98 5.99
N LEU A 94 -7.01 22.30 5.87
CA LEU A 94 -7.06 20.84 5.75
C LEU A 94 -6.36 20.35 4.48
N ALA A 95 -6.66 20.95 3.33
CA ALA A 95 -6.06 20.62 2.04
C ALA A 95 -4.52 20.68 2.11
N ARG A 96 -3.96 21.76 2.69
CA ARG A 96 -2.50 21.88 2.88
C ARG A 96 -1.93 20.85 3.83
N ALA A 97 -2.61 20.59 4.95
CA ALA A 97 -2.17 19.59 5.91
C ALA A 97 -2.14 18.17 5.30
N LEU A 98 -2.98 17.93 4.29
CA LEU A 98 -3.05 16.70 3.50
C LEU A 98 -2.11 16.72 2.27
N GLY A 99 -1.34 17.78 2.06
CA GLY A 99 -0.33 17.88 1.00
C GLY A 99 -0.75 18.58 -0.29
N ASN A 100 -1.87 19.31 -0.32
CA ASN A 100 -2.24 20.14 -1.47
C ASN A 100 -1.60 21.53 -1.36
N ASP A 101 -0.56 21.78 -2.16
CA ASP A 101 0.16 23.05 -2.16
C ASP A 101 -0.59 24.18 -2.91
N ASP A 102 -1.49 23.85 -3.83
CA ASP A 102 -2.33 24.85 -4.54
C ASP A 102 -3.18 25.68 -3.57
N ALA A 103 -3.54 25.08 -2.42
CA ALA A 103 -4.27 25.74 -1.35
C ALA A 103 -3.51 26.92 -0.71
N VAL A 104 -2.18 27.00 -0.81
CA VAL A 104 -1.36 28.04 -0.15
C VAL A 104 -1.78 29.45 -0.57
N ALA A 105 -1.86 29.70 -1.88
CA ALA A 105 -2.15 31.03 -2.41
C ALA A 105 -3.59 31.46 -2.07
N VAL A 106 -4.55 30.54 -2.22
CA VAL A 106 -5.97 30.79 -1.91
C VAL A 106 -6.14 31.06 -0.41
N GLN A 107 -5.48 30.26 0.44
CA GLN A 107 -5.55 30.42 1.89
C GLN A 107 -5.01 31.79 2.33
N GLN A 108 -3.88 32.24 1.76
CA GLN A 108 -3.31 33.56 2.06
C GLN A 108 -4.27 34.69 1.65
N HIS A 109 -4.87 34.59 0.47
CA HIS A 109 -5.83 35.56 -0.02
C HIS A 109 -7.05 35.70 0.91
N ILE A 110 -7.65 34.57 1.31
CA ILE A 110 -8.83 34.57 2.19
C ILE A 110 -8.46 35.03 3.61
N SER A 111 -7.33 34.56 4.14
CA SER A 111 -6.83 34.94 5.47
C SER A 111 -6.59 36.46 5.61
N ALA A 112 -6.23 37.14 4.53
CA ALA A 112 -6.05 38.60 4.52
C ALA A 112 -7.38 39.37 4.62
N GLN A 113 -8.51 38.75 4.30
CA GLN A 113 -9.84 39.36 4.35
C GLN A 113 -10.54 39.14 5.69
N LEU A 114 -10.02 38.26 6.55
CA LEU A 114 -10.63 37.87 7.82
C LEU A 114 -9.99 38.58 9.01
N SER A 115 -10.82 38.90 10.00
CA SER A 115 -10.36 39.36 11.31
C SER A 115 -9.62 38.26 12.07
N GLU A 116 -8.85 38.65 13.08
CA GLU A 116 -8.14 37.70 13.94
C GLU A 116 -9.09 36.72 14.64
N SER A 117 -10.27 37.19 15.08
CA SER A 117 -11.31 36.32 15.65
C SER A 117 -11.80 35.27 14.65
N GLU A 118 -12.04 35.66 13.39
CA GLU A 118 -12.54 34.74 12.36
C GLU A 118 -11.48 33.72 11.95
N ARG A 119 -10.21 34.13 11.86
CA ARG A 119 -9.09 33.20 11.63
C ARG A 119 -8.95 32.17 12.75
N ARG A 120 -9.14 32.58 14.00
CA ARG A 120 -9.17 31.64 15.14
C ARG A 120 -10.35 30.67 15.05
N LEU A 121 -11.53 31.13 14.64
CA LEU A 121 -12.68 30.24 14.40
C LEU A 121 -12.40 29.24 13.28
N ALA A 122 -11.81 29.68 12.17
CA ALA A 122 -11.41 28.81 11.06
C ALA A 122 -10.40 27.74 11.54
N ARG A 123 -9.47 28.11 12.42
CA ARG A 123 -8.52 27.16 13.02
C ARG A 123 -9.20 26.08 13.85
N LEU A 124 -10.15 26.45 14.71
CA LEU A 124 -10.96 25.49 15.48
C LEU A 124 -11.78 24.58 14.57
N ARG A 125 -12.27 25.13 13.45
CA ARG A 125 -13.03 24.37 12.47
C ARG A 125 -12.18 23.36 11.71
N TYR A 126 -10.98 23.78 11.32
CA TYR A 126 -9.95 22.89 10.80
C TYR A 126 -9.63 21.75 11.77
N GLU A 127 -9.44 22.02 13.06
CA GLU A 127 -9.17 20.99 14.06
C GLU A 127 -10.31 19.96 14.16
N ALA A 128 -11.57 20.40 14.04
CA ALA A 128 -12.72 19.50 13.97
C ALA A 128 -12.74 18.67 12.68
N LEU A 129 -12.40 19.27 11.53
CA LEU A 129 -12.30 18.55 10.25
C LEU A 129 -11.18 17.49 10.27
N GLN A 130 -10.05 17.78 10.92
CA GLN A 130 -8.97 16.79 11.06
C GLN A 130 -9.41 15.51 11.79
N GLN A 131 -10.38 15.60 12.72
CA GLN A 131 -10.92 14.42 13.40
C GLN A 131 -11.82 13.57 12.51
N GLN A 132 -12.31 14.12 11.39
CA GLN A 132 -13.11 13.37 10.41
C GLN A 132 -12.23 12.54 9.46
N VAL A 133 -10.94 12.89 9.33
CA VAL A 133 -9.99 12.16 8.50
C VAL A 133 -9.59 10.85 9.19
N VAL A 134 -10.06 9.74 8.63
CA VAL A 134 -9.81 8.38 9.11
C VAL A 134 -8.49 7.85 8.54
N ILE A 135 -8.26 8.05 7.25
CA ILE A 135 -7.05 7.57 6.57
C ILE A 135 -5.94 8.63 6.66
N ARG A 136 -4.79 8.25 7.22
CA ARG A 136 -3.63 9.16 7.38
C ARG A 136 -2.40 8.58 6.69
N ASP A 137 -1.52 9.45 6.19
CA ASP A 137 -0.32 9.00 5.48
C ASP A 137 0.75 8.40 6.39
N ASP A 138 0.75 8.80 7.66
CA ASP A 138 1.68 8.34 8.70
C ASP A 138 1.19 7.08 9.45
N ALA A 139 0.06 6.49 9.03
CA ALA A 139 -0.46 5.30 9.65
C ALA A 139 0.52 4.13 9.53
N ALA A 140 0.86 3.51 10.67
CA ALA A 140 1.79 2.40 10.71
C ALA A 140 1.26 1.17 9.95
N ALA A 141 2.14 0.52 9.18
CA ALA A 141 1.87 -0.81 8.66
C ALA A 141 1.55 -1.77 9.81
N THR A 142 0.52 -2.60 9.64
CA THR A 142 0.08 -3.54 10.68
C THR A 142 0.31 -4.98 10.21
N GLN A 143 0.75 -5.85 11.10
CA GLN A 143 0.88 -7.26 10.81
C GLN A 143 -0.51 -7.90 10.69
N LEU A 144 -1.00 -8.08 9.47
CA LEU A 144 -2.34 -8.63 9.21
C LEU A 144 -2.39 -10.14 8.93
N TYR A 145 -1.23 -10.78 8.79
CA TYR A 145 -1.08 -12.20 8.46
C TYR A 145 -0.11 -12.88 9.42
N ASP A 146 -0.18 -14.20 9.51
CA ASP A 146 0.77 -14.95 10.33
C ASP A 146 2.20 -14.79 9.78
N LEU A 147 3.15 -14.48 10.66
CA LEU A 147 4.59 -14.54 10.36
C LEU A 147 5.15 -15.96 10.45
N VAL A 148 4.28 -16.95 10.63
CA VAL A 148 4.65 -18.35 10.79
C VAL A 148 5.20 -18.87 9.47
N GLN A 149 6.43 -19.39 9.50
CA GLN A 149 7.01 -20.12 8.37
C GLN A 149 6.51 -21.56 8.39
N LEU A 150 5.41 -21.82 7.67
CA LEU A 150 4.93 -23.19 7.46
C LEU A 150 5.85 -23.93 6.48
N GLN A 151 6.15 -25.19 6.80
CA GLN A 151 6.96 -26.05 5.93
C GLN A 151 6.13 -26.54 4.74
N PRO A 152 6.47 -26.16 3.48
CA PRO A 152 5.74 -26.63 2.31
C PRO A 152 6.02 -28.11 2.03
N LEU A 153 4.97 -28.89 1.74
CA LEU A 153 5.07 -30.28 1.26
C LEU A 153 4.82 -30.36 -0.25
N GLN A 154 3.78 -29.67 -0.74
CA GLN A 154 3.41 -29.63 -2.15
C GLN A 154 2.87 -28.25 -2.51
N THR A 155 3.68 -27.42 -3.16
CA THR A 155 3.30 -26.05 -3.57
C THR A 155 3.56 -25.84 -5.07
N PRO A 156 2.87 -26.58 -5.97
CA PRO A 156 3.07 -26.44 -7.40
C PRO A 156 2.75 -25.02 -7.86
N MET A 157 3.57 -24.49 -8.76
CA MET A 157 3.30 -23.21 -9.42
C MET A 157 2.13 -23.34 -10.40
N PRO A 158 1.26 -22.33 -10.52
CA PRO A 158 0.20 -22.31 -11.53
C PRO A 158 0.79 -22.39 -12.94
N VAL A 159 0.20 -23.24 -13.79
CA VAL A 159 0.56 -23.37 -15.20
C VAL A 159 -0.42 -22.57 -16.05
N PHE A 160 0.10 -21.81 -17.02
CA PHE A 160 -0.71 -20.99 -17.92
C PHE A 160 -0.54 -21.44 -19.38
N PRO A 161 -1.58 -21.29 -20.22
CA PRO A 161 -1.45 -21.52 -21.65
C PRO A 161 -0.42 -20.59 -22.29
N ASP A 162 0.27 -21.05 -23.33
CA ASP A 162 1.28 -20.26 -24.07
C ASP A 162 0.73 -18.93 -24.60
N GLU A 163 -0.56 -18.85 -24.88
CA GLU A 163 -1.22 -17.59 -25.29
C GLU A 163 -1.16 -16.51 -24.20
N VAL A 164 -1.29 -16.89 -22.94
CA VAL A 164 -1.17 -15.96 -21.80
C VAL A 164 0.27 -15.45 -21.70
N HIS A 165 1.27 -16.32 -21.87
CA HIS A 165 2.68 -15.93 -21.87
C HIS A 165 3.04 -15.03 -23.07
N ARG A 166 2.39 -15.23 -24.23
CA ARG A 166 2.59 -14.38 -25.41
C ARG A 166 1.95 -13.00 -25.25
N ARG A 167 0.77 -12.90 -24.62
CA ARG A 167 0.06 -11.63 -24.38
C ARG A 167 0.62 -10.84 -23.19
N SER A 168 0.99 -11.54 -22.13
CA SER A 168 1.43 -10.99 -20.85
C SER A 168 2.75 -11.62 -20.46
N ARG A 169 3.85 -11.03 -20.97
CA ARG A 169 5.22 -11.47 -20.70
C ARG A 169 5.66 -11.27 -19.24
N PHE A 170 4.95 -10.40 -18.54
CA PHE A 170 5.23 -10.01 -17.16
C PHE A 170 3.92 -9.93 -16.42
N GLY A 171 3.93 -10.39 -15.17
CA GLY A 171 2.80 -10.22 -14.29
C GLY A 171 3.07 -10.74 -12.89
N TYR A 172 2.15 -10.44 -12.00
CA TYR A 172 2.13 -10.98 -10.66
C TYR A 172 0.69 -11.19 -10.21
N ILE A 173 0.53 -11.98 -9.16
CA ILE A 173 -0.72 -12.11 -8.43
C ILE A 173 -0.43 -12.19 -6.94
N VAL A 174 -1.15 -11.39 -6.16
CA VAL A 174 -1.11 -11.41 -4.70
C VAL A 174 -2.37 -12.11 -4.23
N VAL A 175 -2.18 -13.17 -3.46
CA VAL A 175 -3.27 -13.99 -2.93
C VAL A 175 -3.24 -14.02 -1.42
N ARG A 176 -4.39 -14.31 -0.83
CA ARG A 176 -4.54 -14.72 0.57
C ARG A 176 -5.26 -16.05 0.63
N PHE A 177 -4.96 -16.84 1.63
CA PHE A 177 -5.53 -18.18 1.76
C PHE A 177 -5.53 -18.65 3.21
N LEU A 178 -6.46 -19.54 3.52
CA LEU A 178 -6.54 -20.26 4.78
C LEU A 178 -5.78 -21.58 4.62
N VAL A 179 -4.83 -21.85 5.51
CA VAL A 179 -4.25 -23.19 5.69
C VAL A 179 -5.00 -23.85 6.85
N ASP A 180 -5.55 -25.04 6.62
CA ASP A 180 -6.29 -25.78 7.63
C ASP A 180 -5.37 -26.61 8.54
N LYS A 181 -5.91 -27.17 9.62
CA LYS A 181 -5.17 -27.91 10.66
C LYS A 181 -4.33 -29.07 10.10
N ASP A 182 -4.79 -29.68 9.01
CA ASP A 182 -4.13 -30.79 8.31
C ASP A 182 -3.10 -30.33 7.26
N GLY A 183 -2.86 -29.03 7.17
CA GLY A 183 -1.95 -28.40 6.22
C GLY A 183 -2.54 -28.21 4.82
N SER A 184 -3.80 -28.56 4.57
CA SER A 184 -4.47 -28.30 3.28
C SER A 184 -4.82 -26.81 3.10
N VAL A 185 -5.07 -26.39 1.86
CA VAL A 185 -5.47 -25.02 1.54
C VAL A 185 -6.88 -25.02 0.93
N PRO A 186 -7.95 -25.04 1.75
CA PRO A 186 -9.30 -25.18 1.23
C PRO A 186 -9.83 -23.91 0.55
N VAL A 187 -9.40 -22.72 1.02
CA VAL A 187 -9.92 -21.43 0.55
C VAL A 187 -8.80 -20.49 0.15
N VAL A 188 -8.97 -19.87 -1.02
CA VAL A 188 -8.02 -18.93 -1.63
C VAL A 188 -8.79 -17.77 -2.22
N ASP A 189 -8.27 -16.55 -2.06
CA ASP A 189 -8.82 -15.33 -2.62
C ASP A 189 -7.70 -14.43 -3.16
N ILE A 190 -8.07 -13.51 -4.06
CA ILE A 190 -7.12 -12.64 -4.76
C ILE A 190 -7.23 -11.23 -4.19
N ILE A 191 -6.07 -10.67 -3.83
CA ILE A 191 -5.95 -9.29 -3.36
C ILE A 191 -5.66 -8.37 -4.55
N ASP A 192 -4.67 -8.76 -5.36
CA ASP A 192 -4.26 -8.00 -6.54
C ASP A 192 -3.75 -8.92 -7.65
N SER A 193 -3.85 -8.45 -8.89
CA SER A 193 -3.28 -9.09 -10.06
C SER A 193 -2.93 -8.07 -11.11
N TYR A 194 -1.81 -8.29 -11.78
CA TYR A 194 -1.41 -7.52 -12.95
C TYR A 194 -0.74 -8.41 -14.01
N PRO A 195 -1.12 -8.31 -15.30
CA PRO A 195 -2.38 -7.74 -15.77
C PRO A 195 -3.56 -8.63 -15.35
N SER A 196 -4.68 -8.01 -15.00
CA SER A 196 -5.87 -8.75 -14.56
C SER A 196 -6.50 -9.59 -15.68
N GLY A 197 -7.17 -10.69 -15.30
CA GLY A 197 -7.89 -11.61 -16.18
C GLY A 197 -7.06 -12.75 -16.78
N ASN A 198 -5.75 -12.78 -16.52
CA ASN A 198 -4.82 -13.73 -17.13
C ASN A 198 -4.45 -14.91 -16.22
N TYR A 199 -4.36 -14.68 -14.91
CA TYR A 199 -3.69 -15.60 -13.98
C TYR A 199 -4.64 -16.21 -12.94
N GLU A 200 -5.72 -15.52 -12.64
CA GLU A 200 -6.60 -15.70 -11.48
C GLU A 200 -7.15 -17.12 -11.40
N ARG A 201 -7.80 -17.60 -12.47
CA ARG A 201 -8.47 -18.90 -12.47
C ARG A 201 -7.50 -20.07 -12.34
N SER A 202 -6.30 -19.99 -12.93
CA SER A 202 -5.31 -21.07 -12.81
C SER A 202 -4.67 -21.04 -11.44
N THR A 203 -4.40 -19.85 -10.91
CA THR A 203 -3.85 -19.64 -9.57
C THR A 203 -4.79 -20.18 -8.49
N LEU A 204 -6.06 -19.75 -8.47
CA LEU A 204 -7.04 -20.24 -7.48
C LEU A 204 -7.14 -21.77 -7.46
N ARG A 205 -7.26 -22.41 -8.64
CA ARG A 205 -7.31 -23.89 -8.74
C ARG A 205 -6.02 -24.58 -8.31
N THR A 206 -4.88 -23.94 -8.49
CA THR A 206 -3.58 -24.53 -8.15
C THR A 206 -3.30 -24.42 -6.67
N LEU A 207 -3.58 -23.27 -6.08
CA LEU A 207 -3.34 -23.03 -4.66
C LEU A 207 -4.27 -23.86 -3.77
N LYS A 208 -5.51 -24.15 -4.22
CA LYS A 208 -6.38 -25.12 -3.53
C LYS A 208 -5.82 -26.56 -3.46
N ARG A 209 -4.75 -26.85 -4.21
CA ARG A 209 -4.03 -28.14 -4.17
C ARG A 209 -2.71 -28.05 -3.41
N TRP A 210 -2.41 -26.90 -2.80
CA TRP A 210 -1.24 -26.75 -1.98
C TRP A 210 -1.40 -27.53 -0.67
N LYS A 211 -0.26 -28.01 -0.16
CA LYS A 211 -0.18 -28.72 1.11
C LYS A 211 1.06 -28.35 1.88
N PHE A 212 0.88 -28.07 3.17
CA PHE A 212 1.91 -27.78 4.15
C PHE A 212 1.99 -28.91 5.19
N GLU A 213 3.03 -28.90 6.00
CA GLU A 213 3.12 -29.78 7.16
C GLU A 213 1.98 -29.46 8.15
N PRO A 214 1.22 -30.47 8.64
CA PRO A 214 0.14 -30.25 9.59
C PRO A 214 0.64 -29.61 10.89
N THR A 215 0.04 -28.50 11.30
CA THR A 215 0.35 -27.83 12.58
C THR A 215 -0.70 -28.12 13.65
N GLY A 216 -1.85 -28.68 13.27
CA GLY A 216 -3.02 -28.82 14.14
C GLY A 216 -3.76 -27.51 14.40
N GLN A 217 -3.33 -26.41 13.75
CA GLN A 217 -3.94 -25.08 13.85
C GLN A 217 -4.21 -24.52 12.46
N GLN A 218 -5.20 -23.65 12.37
CA GLN A 218 -5.51 -22.92 11.15
C GLN A 218 -4.62 -21.68 11.07
N HIS A 219 -4.17 -21.33 9.86
CA HIS A 219 -3.29 -20.19 9.62
C HIS A 219 -3.79 -19.33 8.47
N LEU A 220 -3.72 -18.00 8.64
CA LEU A 220 -4.07 -17.04 7.60
C LEU A 220 -2.79 -16.50 6.96
N LEU A 221 -2.59 -16.85 5.68
CA LEU A 221 -1.39 -16.50 4.93
C LEU A 221 -1.68 -15.65 3.70
N SER A 222 -0.68 -14.89 3.27
CA SER A 222 -0.66 -14.19 1.99
C SER A 222 0.66 -14.45 1.28
N THR A 223 0.62 -14.56 -0.05
CA THR A 223 1.82 -14.70 -0.86
C THR A 223 1.66 -14.01 -2.21
N GLN A 224 2.79 -13.67 -2.82
CA GLN A 224 2.85 -13.14 -4.16
C GLN A 224 3.51 -14.15 -5.09
N LEU A 225 2.84 -14.45 -6.20
CA LEU A 225 3.38 -15.26 -7.28
C LEU A 225 3.76 -14.37 -8.45
N ASN A 226 4.91 -14.67 -9.02
CA ASN A 226 5.61 -13.83 -9.98
C ASN A 226 5.71 -14.55 -11.33
N PHE A 227 5.27 -13.91 -12.39
CA PHE A 227 5.18 -14.47 -13.74
C PHE A 227 6.07 -13.68 -14.71
N TRP A 228 7.39 -13.86 -14.57
CA TRP A 228 8.38 -13.36 -15.51
C TRP A 228 9.65 -14.20 -15.44
N VAL A 229 10.56 -13.99 -16.39
CA VAL A 229 11.92 -14.55 -16.33
C VAL A 229 12.83 -13.51 -15.69
N PRO A 230 13.60 -13.83 -14.62
CA PRO A 230 14.52 -12.87 -14.02
C PRO A 230 15.42 -12.17 -15.05
N GLY A 231 15.48 -10.84 -15.00
CA GLY A 231 16.24 -10.02 -15.95
C GLY A 231 15.59 -9.85 -17.33
N SER A 232 14.36 -10.34 -17.56
CA SER A 232 13.70 -10.17 -18.85
C SER A 232 13.05 -8.80 -19.07
N LEU A 233 12.86 -8.01 -18.00
CA LEU A 233 12.26 -6.68 -18.06
C LEU A 233 13.29 -5.65 -18.52
N ARG A 234 13.07 -5.04 -19.70
CA ARG A 234 13.97 -4.05 -20.29
C ARG A 234 13.41 -2.63 -20.14
N ALA A 235 14.30 -1.63 -20.10
CA ALA A 235 13.92 -0.22 -19.98
C ALA A 235 12.87 0.22 -21.01
N ARG A 236 13.05 -0.16 -22.28
CA ARG A 236 12.08 0.13 -23.37
C ARG A 236 10.69 -0.46 -23.12
N GLU A 237 10.61 -1.64 -22.50
CA GLU A 237 9.32 -2.26 -22.18
C GLU A 237 8.62 -1.50 -21.06
N VAL A 238 9.38 -1.06 -20.05
CA VAL A 238 8.88 -0.24 -18.96
C VAL A 238 8.40 1.13 -19.44
N GLU A 239 9.19 1.80 -20.27
CA GLU A 239 8.81 3.06 -20.91
C GLU A 239 7.48 2.89 -21.66
N HIS A 240 7.34 1.83 -22.45
CA HIS A 240 6.10 1.54 -23.16
C HIS A 240 4.92 1.27 -22.21
N LEU A 241 5.12 0.55 -21.11
CA LEU A 241 4.05 0.26 -20.14
C LEU A 241 3.51 1.53 -19.46
N LEU A 242 4.39 2.50 -19.15
CA LEU A 242 4.02 3.73 -18.44
C LEU A 242 3.47 4.82 -19.37
N THR A 243 3.93 4.86 -20.62
CA THR A 243 3.60 5.95 -21.56
C THR A 243 2.51 5.59 -22.59
N ARG A 244 2.22 4.29 -22.79
CA ARG A 244 1.12 3.89 -23.69
C ARG A 244 -0.19 4.50 -23.21
N ASP A 245 -1.04 4.86 -24.17
CA ASP A 245 -2.39 5.37 -23.93
C ASP A 245 -2.46 6.56 -22.94
N LYS A 246 -1.34 7.29 -22.76
CA LYS A 246 -1.21 8.40 -21.80
C LYS A 246 -1.53 8.01 -20.36
N ILE A 247 -1.23 6.76 -19.98
CA ILE A 247 -1.54 6.23 -18.64
C ILE A 247 -0.96 7.10 -17.53
N TRP A 248 0.32 7.47 -17.64
CA TRP A 248 0.98 8.35 -16.67
C TRP A 248 0.30 9.72 -16.59
N ASP A 249 0.00 10.34 -17.73
CA ASP A 249 -0.62 11.66 -17.78
C ASP A 249 -1.98 11.67 -17.08
N TYR A 250 -2.83 10.66 -17.33
CA TYR A 250 -4.13 10.56 -16.66
C TYR A 250 -4.01 10.23 -15.17
N ALA A 251 -3.01 9.44 -14.78
CA ALA A 251 -2.72 9.21 -13.36
C ALA A 251 -2.31 10.52 -12.66
N ALA A 252 -1.43 11.31 -13.28
CA ALA A 252 -0.99 12.61 -12.78
C ALA A 252 -2.14 13.63 -12.68
N LEU A 253 -3.15 13.52 -13.54
CA LEU A 253 -4.39 14.31 -13.46
C LEU A 253 -5.36 13.85 -12.35
N GLY A 254 -5.01 12.83 -11.57
CA GLY A 254 -5.84 12.36 -10.46
C GLY A 254 -6.89 11.31 -10.83
N VAL A 255 -6.86 10.74 -12.05
CA VAL A 255 -7.84 9.72 -12.44
C VAL A 255 -7.54 8.40 -11.73
N SER A 256 -8.37 8.07 -10.75
CA SER A 256 -8.16 7.00 -9.77
C SER A 256 -7.86 5.63 -10.40
N ALA A 257 -8.50 5.29 -11.52
CA ALA A 257 -8.26 4.05 -12.26
C ALA A 257 -6.86 3.98 -12.88
N TYR A 258 -6.36 5.08 -13.44
CA TYR A 258 -5.00 5.14 -14.00
C TYR A 258 -3.94 5.18 -12.90
N GLN A 259 -4.22 5.86 -11.78
CA GLN A 259 -3.35 5.85 -10.60
C GLN A 259 -3.17 4.42 -10.07
N GLU A 260 -4.25 3.66 -9.89
CA GLU A 260 -4.17 2.26 -9.47
C GLU A 260 -3.32 1.43 -10.43
N TYR A 261 -3.55 1.62 -11.74
CA TYR A 261 -2.83 0.90 -12.79
C TYR A 261 -1.33 1.23 -12.81
N VAL A 262 -0.97 2.51 -12.67
CA VAL A 262 0.44 2.96 -12.53
C VAL A 262 1.07 2.36 -11.29
N GLY A 263 0.35 2.33 -10.16
CA GLY A 263 0.81 1.67 -8.93
C GLY A 263 1.17 0.21 -9.17
N SER A 264 0.30 -0.55 -9.84
CA SER A 264 0.57 -1.95 -10.19
C SER A 264 1.74 -2.13 -11.16
N ILE A 265 1.92 -1.22 -12.14
CA ILE A 265 3.09 -1.25 -13.03
C ILE A 265 4.38 -0.98 -12.25
N LEU A 266 4.39 0.02 -11.38
CA LEU A 266 5.55 0.35 -10.56
C LEU A 266 5.90 -0.77 -9.59
N HIS A 267 4.88 -1.45 -9.02
CA HIS A 267 5.09 -2.64 -8.22
C HIS A 267 5.75 -3.74 -9.06
N LEU A 268 5.23 -4.01 -10.26
CA LEU A 268 5.84 -4.96 -11.20
C LEU A 268 7.29 -4.60 -11.52
N ILE A 269 7.60 -3.33 -11.78
CA ILE A 269 8.97 -2.87 -12.07
C ILE A 269 9.87 -3.12 -10.87
N HIS A 270 9.42 -2.76 -9.66
CA HIS A 270 10.17 -2.96 -8.43
C HIS A 270 10.52 -4.45 -8.26
N ILE A 271 9.52 -5.34 -8.27
CA ILE A 271 9.72 -6.78 -8.06
C ILE A 271 10.51 -7.45 -9.19
N ALA A 272 10.31 -7.04 -10.45
CA ALA A 272 10.99 -7.65 -11.60
C ALA A 272 12.42 -7.14 -11.79
N SER A 273 12.72 -5.92 -11.33
CA SER A 273 14.08 -5.36 -11.38
C SER A 273 15.06 -6.11 -10.46
N GLY A 274 14.56 -6.62 -9.31
CA GLY A 274 15.37 -7.21 -8.25
C GLY A 274 16.35 -6.23 -7.60
N LYS A 275 16.13 -4.93 -7.76
CA LYS A 275 17.00 -3.86 -7.24
C LYS A 275 16.48 -3.34 -5.90
N GLN A 276 17.41 -2.91 -5.06
CA GLN A 276 17.08 -2.25 -3.79
C GLN A 276 16.87 -0.76 -4.05
N THR A 277 15.78 -0.20 -3.54
CA THR A 277 15.41 1.21 -3.68
C THR A 277 15.12 1.83 -2.33
N TYR A 278 15.27 3.15 -2.21
CA TYR A 278 14.80 3.91 -1.05
C TYR A 278 14.20 5.24 -1.50
N VAL A 279 13.20 5.72 -0.76
CA VAL A 279 12.60 7.02 -1.03
C VAL A 279 13.57 8.12 -0.59
N ASP A 280 13.91 9.01 -1.51
CA ASP A 280 14.69 10.20 -1.25
C ASP A 280 13.82 11.44 -1.53
N GLU A 281 13.31 12.05 -0.47
CA GLU A 281 12.40 13.21 -0.55
C GLU A 281 13.09 14.48 -1.08
N SER A 282 14.42 14.48 -1.20
CA SER A 282 15.15 15.60 -1.79
C SER A 282 15.16 15.57 -3.32
N LEU A 283 14.81 14.43 -3.94
CA LEU A 283 14.71 14.32 -5.38
C LEU A 283 13.49 15.10 -5.91
N PRO A 284 13.62 15.78 -7.06
CA PRO A 284 12.54 16.57 -7.62
C PRO A 284 11.36 15.68 -8.00
N ASP A 285 10.17 16.27 -7.90
CA ASP A 285 9.00 15.78 -8.61
C ASP A 285 9.17 16.10 -10.10
N GLU A 286 9.42 15.07 -10.92
CA GLU A 286 9.69 15.26 -12.34
C GLU A 286 8.41 15.52 -13.16
N GLY A 287 7.21 15.25 -12.60
CA GLY A 287 5.92 15.42 -13.29
C GLY A 287 5.74 14.60 -14.58
N ILE A 288 6.72 13.77 -14.93
CA ILE A 288 6.79 12.93 -16.13
C ILE A 288 7.05 11.48 -15.75
N ALA A 289 6.82 10.57 -16.69
CA ALA A 289 7.07 9.16 -16.46
C ALA A 289 8.57 8.91 -16.15
N PRO A 290 8.89 8.16 -15.08
CA PRO A 290 10.26 7.85 -14.68
C PRO A 290 11.09 7.16 -15.77
N ASP A 291 12.35 7.58 -15.89
CA ASP A 291 13.36 6.81 -16.61
C ASP A 291 13.98 5.72 -15.70
N PHE A 292 13.61 4.46 -15.97
CA PHE A 292 14.13 3.29 -15.27
C PHE A 292 15.39 2.69 -15.90
N THR A 293 16.02 3.36 -16.87
CA THR A 293 17.20 2.85 -17.58
C THR A 293 18.36 2.53 -16.65
N GLU A 294 18.63 3.41 -15.67
CA GLU A 294 19.66 3.19 -14.65
C GLU A 294 19.30 2.01 -13.73
N LEU A 295 18.05 1.96 -13.24
CA LEU A 295 17.58 0.91 -12.34
C LEU A 295 17.69 -0.47 -12.99
N LEU A 296 17.29 -0.57 -14.26
CA LEU A 296 17.27 -1.84 -15.01
C LEU A 296 18.63 -2.20 -15.60
N ARG A 297 19.65 -1.34 -15.45
CA ARG A 297 21.01 -1.65 -15.89
C ARG A 297 21.58 -2.80 -15.09
N GLN A 298 22.15 -3.77 -15.81
CA GLN A 298 22.90 -4.85 -15.19
C GLN A 298 24.26 -4.31 -14.73
N GLN A 299 24.58 -4.54 -13.46
CA GLN A 299 25.84 -4.14 -12.86
C GLN A 299 26.41 -5.34 -12.11
N THR A 300 27.64 -5.73 -12.46
CA THR A 300 28.36 -6.77 -11.73
C THR A 300 29.14 -6.12 -10.60
N LEU A 301 28.72 -6.38 -9.37
CA LEU A 301 29.38 -5.90 -8.16
C LEU A 301 30.12 -7.05 -7.51
N SER A 302 31.34 -6.77 -7.02
CA SER A 302 32.03 -7.75 -6.17
C SER A 302 32.81 -7.05 -5.07
N PHE A 303 32.68 -7.59 -3.88
CA PHE A 303 33.43 -7.17 -2.70
C PHE A 303 34.05 -8.42 -2.07
N ARG A 304 35.32 -8.34 -1.69
CA ARG A 304 36.04 -9.46 -1.08
C ARG A 304 36.54 -9.02 0.27
N HIS A 305 36.06 -9.69 1.30
CA HIS A 305 36.53 -9.50 2.66
C HIS A 305 36.58 -10.83 3.39
N ARG A 306 37.72 -11.14 4.03
CA ARG A 306 37.94 -12.47 4.63
C ARG A 306 37.03 -12.70 5.83
N GLN A 307 36.91 -11.69 6.69
CA GLN A 307 36.26 -11.82 7.99
C GLN A 307 34.80 -11.34 7.98
N PHE A 308 34.37 -10.61 6.93
CA PHE A 308 33.05 -9.96 6.91
C PHE A 308 31.94 -10.97 7.15
N LEU A 309 31.12 -10.70 8.15
CA LEU A 309 29.90 -11.42 8.50
C LEU A 309 28.88 -10.40 9.03
N GLY A 310 27.63 -10.52 8.58
CA GLY A 310 26.54 -9.62 8.96
C GLY A 310 26.02 -8.78 7.80
N TYR A 311 25.45 -7.63 8.13
CA TYR A 311 24.83 -6.70 7.18
C TYR A 311 25.29 -5.27 7.45
N THR A 312 25.60 -4.52 6.40
CA THR A 312 25.92 -3.09 6.50
C THR A 312 25.45 -2.32 5.27
N LEU A 313 25.10 -1.07 5.50
CA LEU A 313 24.88 -0.06 4.48
C LEU A 313 26.08 0.88 4.46
N VAL A 314 26.62 1.12 3.27
CA VAL A 314 27.80 1.97 3.05
C VAL A 314 27.53 3.00 1.98
N HIS A 315 28.22 4.13 2.06
CA HIS A 315 28.37 5.04 0.94
C HIS A 315 29.72 4.78 0.27
N VAL A 316 29.73 4.95 -1.05
CA VAL A 316 30.84 4.65 -1.93
C VAL A 316 31.11 5.86 -2.81
N ASP A 317 32.38 6.18 -3.00
CA ASP A 317 32.84 7.30 -3.84
C ASP A 317 32.83 6.96 -5.34
N GLU A 318 33.19 7.94 -6.18
CA GLU A 318 33.28 7.77 -7.64
C GLU A 318 34.26 6.67 -8.08
N ASN A 319 35.24 6.32 -7.25
CA ASN A 319 36.24 5.30 -7.53
C ASN A 319 35.82 3.90 -7.07
N GLY A 320 34.64 3.76 -6.46
CA GLY A 320 34.15 2.52 -5.89
C GLY A 320 34.73 2.21 -4.51
N ARG A 321 35.29 3.20 -3.80
CA ARG A 321 35.80 3.03 -2.43
C ARG A 321 34.75 3.41 -1.41
N ILE A 322 34.64 2.60 -0.36
CA ILE A 322 33.77 2.89 0.78
C ILE A 322 34.34 4.12 1.50
N ASP A 323 33.58 5.21 1.57
CA ASP A 323 34.00 6.43 2.27
C ASP A 323 33.32 6.60 3.63
N SER A 324 32.16 5.96 3.83
CA SER A 324 31.43 5.98 5.09
C SER A 324 30.53 4.75 5.26
N VAL A 325 30.30 4.37 6.51
CA VAL A 325 29.32 3.35 6.90
C VAL A 325 28.08 4.06 7.44
N LEU A 326 26.95 3.84 6.77
CA LEU A 326 25.67 4.49 7.06
C LEU A 326 24.91 3.75 8.17
N ALA A 327 24.93 2.41 8.11
CA ALA A 327 24.32 1.56 9.12
C ALA A 327 25.04 0.21 9.18
N ALA A 328 25.08 -0.39 10.37
CA ALA A 328 25.70 -1.67 10.61
C ALA A 328 24.83 -2.48 11.57
N HIS A 329 24.43 -3.68 11.18
CA HIS A 329 23.58 -4.57 11.99
C HIS A 329 24.21 -5.96 12.03
N ALA A 330 24.35 -6.51 13.24
CA ALA A 330 24.93 -7.83 13.48
C ALA A 330 26.32 -8.03 12.81
N LEU A 331 27.17 -7.00 12.79
CA LEU A 331 28.56 -7.13 12.33
C LEU A 331 29.38 -7.85 13.41
N GLU A 332 29.87 -9.06 13.10
CA GLU A 332 30.72 -9.82 14.03
C GLU A 332 32.22 -9.53 13.84
N ALA A 333 32.65 -9.32 12.59
CA ALA A 333 33.97 -8.85 12.17
C ALA A 333 33.92 -8.62 10.65
N PRO A 334 34.70 -7.69 10.07
CA PRO A 334 35.42 -6.63 10.76
C PRO A 334 34.45 -5.57 11.30
N ASP A 335 34.94 -4.56 12.03
CA ASP A 335 34.10 -3.43 12.43
C ASP A 335 33.82 -2.48 11.25
N SER A 336 33.01 -1.43 11.47
CA SER A 336 32.68 -0.47 10.43
C SER A 336 33.87 0.34 9.94
N ALA A 337 34.89 0.58 10.77
CA ALA A 337 36.06 1.37 10.42
C ALA A 337 36.98 0.63 9.43
N ASP A 338 37.12 -0.68 9.61
CA ASP A 338 37.92 -1.54 8.73
C ASP A 338 37.40 -1.60 7.29
N LEU A 339 36.11 -1.33 7.06
CA LEU A 339 35.52 -1.29 5.72
C LEU A 339 35.87 -0.01 4.97
N ILE A 340 36.18 1.08 5.67
CA ILE A 340 36.50 2.37 5.06
C ILE A 340 37.76 2.27 4.19
N GLY A 341 37.70 2.86 3.00
CA GLY A 341 38.76 2.84 1.99
C GLY A 341 38.81 1.56 1.17
N GLN A 342 38.12 0.48 1.57
CA GLN A 342 38.05 -0.74 0.78
C GLN A 342 37.24 -0.53 -0.51
N ARG A 343 37.57 -1.30 -1.56
CA ARG A 343 36.99 -1.11 -2.88
C ARG A 343 35.97 -2.18 -3.23
N ILE A 344 34.77 -1.74 -3.59
CA ILE A 344 33.75 -2.56 -4.26
C ILE A 344 34.02 -2.47 -5.78
N ARG A 345 34.39 -3.59 -6.40
CA ARG A 345 34.67 -3.62 -7.84
C ARG A 345 33.36 -3.48 -8.61
N GLY A 346 33.39 -2.62 -9.63
CA GLY A 346 32.22 -2.31 -10.45
C GLY A 346 31.27 -1.29 -9.83
N ALA A 347 31.51 -0.85 -8.58
CA ALA A 347 30.73 0.21 -7.96
C ALA A 347 31.11 1.60 -8.51
N ASN A 348 30.12 2.47 -8.54
CA ASN A 348 30.24 3.91 -8.74
C ASN A 348 29.74 4.62 -7.49
N ALA A 349 29.70 5.95 -7.52
CA ALA A 349 29.24 6.72 -6.38
C ALA A 349 27.80 6.32 -5.98
N GLY A 350 27.55 6.22 -4.68
CA GLY A 350 26.21 5.99 -4.12
C GLY A 350 26.17 5.04 -2.93
N ARG A 351 24.96 4.57 -2.60
CA ARG A 351 24.70 3.71 -1.44
C ARG A 351 24.67 2.24 -1.83
N TYR A 352 25.22 1.38 -0.98
CA TYR A 352 25.29 -0.05 -1.20
C TYR A 352 24.98 -0.83 0.07
N SER A 353 24.32 -1.97 -0.08
CA SER A 353 24.24 -2.99 0.97
C SER A 353 25.32 -4.02 0.73
N ILE A 354 25.96 -4.45 1.81
CA ILE A 354 26.89 -5.57 1.85
C ILE A 354 26.34 -6.55 2.87
N SER A 355 26.13 -7.80 2.47
CA SER A 355 25.60 -8.82 3.37
C SER A 355 26.31 -10.16 3.20
N ARG A 356 26.47 -10.86 4.32
CA ARG A 356 26.96 -12.23 4.37
C ARG A 356 26.36 -12.91 5.60
N PRO A 357 25.27 -13.66 5.45
CA PRO A 357 24.57 -14.31 6.57
C PRO A 357 25.44 -15.36 7.28
N SER A 358 26.19 -16.17 6.52
CA SER A 358 27.08 -17.20 7.04
C SER A 358 28.46 -17.15 6.40
N ARG A 359 29.49 -17.66 7.10
CA ARG A 359 30.84 -17.80 6.54
C ARG A 359 30.90 -18.71 5.31
N ARG A 360 29.90 -19.55 5.08
CA ARG A 360 29.79 -20.39 3.88
C ARG A 360 29.27 -19.62 2.66
N ASP A 361 28.60 -18.50 2.88
CA ASP A 361 27.99 -17.70 1.82
C ASP A 361 29.02 -16.78 1.17
N ALA A 362 28.78 -16.48 -0.10
CA ALA A 362 29.43 -15.37 -0.77
C ALA A 362 28.94 -14.04 -0.19
N ILE A 363 29.81 -13.03 -0.20
CA ILE A 363 29.39 -11.67 0.12
C ILE A 363 28.50 -11.18 -1.03
N LEU A 364 27.27 -10.83 -0.71
CA LEU A 364 26.34 -10.17 -1.61
C LEU A 364 26.53 -8.65 -1.50
N VAL A 365 26.56 -7.98 -2.65
CA VAL A 365 26.60 -6.52 -2.73
C VAL A 365 25.49 -6.06 -3.66
N GLN A 366 24.65 -5.14 -3.20
CA GLN A 366 23.59 -4.54 -4.01
C GLN A 366 23.66 -3.02 -3.93
N LYS A 367 23.50 -2.33 -5.06
CA LYS A 367 23.33 -0.89 -5.09
C LYS A 367 21.92 -0.54 -4.60
N LEU A 368 21.81 0.48 -3.75
CA LEU A 368 20.55 1.10 -3.33
C LEU A 368 20.31 2.33 -4.20
N TYR A 369 19.21 2.33 -4.94
CA TYR A 369 18.83 3.43 -5.83
C TYR A 369 17.90 4.40 -5.11
N PRO A 370 18.26 5.70 -4.99
CA PRO A 370 17.30 6.70 -4.56
C PRO A 370 16.22 6.85 -5.62
N ILE A 371 14.97 6.91 -5.18
CA ILE A 371 13.82 7.18 -6.04
C ILE A 371 12.93 8.24 -5.37
N PRO A 372 12.31 9.16 -6.12
CA PRO A 372 11.30 10.03 -5.57
C PRO A 372 10.06 9.21 -5.17
N ARG A 373 9.27 9.74 -4.23
CA ARG A 373 8.08 9.06 -3.70
C ARG A 373 7.10 8.62 -4.80
N GLN A 374 6.95 9.42 -5.85
CA GLN A 374 6.04 9.12 -6.98
C GLN A 374 6.49 7.96 -7.87
N HIS A 375 7.72 7.47 -7.71
CA HIS A 375 8.18 6.27 -8.44
C HIS A 375 7.88 4.98 -7.66
N THR A 376 7.09 5.06 -6.59
CA THR A 376 6.68 3.92 -5.76
C THR A 376 5.23 3.52 -6.04
N ALA A 377 4.95 2.22 -5.93
CA ALA A 377 3.58 1.72 -6.03
C ALA A 377 2.67 2.28 -4.93
N ASP A 378 3.19 2.35 -3.71
CA ASP A 378 2.45 2.79 -2.52
C ASP A 378 1.93 4.23 -2.65
N PHE A 379 2.70 5.11 -3.29
CA PHE A 379 2.23 6.47 -3.58
C PHE A 379 0.97 6.44 -4.46
N TRP A 380 1.03 5.76 -5.59
CA TRP A 380 -0.07 5.76 -6.56
C TRP A 380 -1.28 4.95 -6.10
N TRP A 381 -1.09 3.82 -5.43
CA TRP A 381 -2.19 3.11 -4.77
C TRP A 381 -2.81 3.97 -3.67
N GLY A 382 -1.99 4.71 -2.90
CA GLY A 382 -2.45 5.69 -1.93
C GLY A 382 -3.38 6.73 -2.54
N GLU A 383 -2.89 7.44 -3.56
CA GLU A 383 -3.67 8.47 -4.27
C GLU A 383 -4.93 7.89 -4.90
N ALA A 384 -4.84 6.74 -5.58
CA ALA A 384 -5.99 6.06 -6.17
C ALA A 384 -7.05 5.72 -5.12
N ALA A 385 -6.63 5.16 -3.97
CA ALA A 385 -7.52 4.77 -2.89
C ALA A 385 -8.22 5.97 -2.26
N LYS A 386 -7.49 7.08 -2.05
CA LYS A 386 -8.03 8.35 -1.56
C LYS A 386 -8.97 9.02 -2.57
N ASN A 387 -8.79 8.75 -3.87
CA ASN A 387 -9.69 9.19 -4.93
C ASN A 387 -10.91 8.26 -5.14
N GLY A 388 -11.09 7.24 -4.29
CA GLY A 388 -12.27 6.36 -4.30
C GLY A 388 -12.07 4.99 -4.98
N ASN A 389 -10.85 4.67 -5.45
CA ASN A 389 -10.61 3.41 -6.15
C ASN A 389 -10.65 2.21 -5.20
N LEU A 390 -11.72 1.40 -5.30
CA LEU A 390 -11.93 0.24 -4.43
C LEU A 390 -10.83 -0.82 -4.52
N LYS A 391 -10.23 -1.03 -5.70
CA LYS A 391 -9.16 -2.01 -5.87
C LYS A 391 -7.92 -1.56 -5.08
N ALA A 392 -7.51 -0.31 -5.23
CA ALA A 392 -6.42 0.27 -4.46
C ALA A 392 -6.70 0.27 -2.94
N GLN A 393 -7.94 0.59 -2.53
CA GLN A 393 -8.35 0.50 -1.11
C GLN A 393 -8.16 -0.92 -0.56
N ARG A 394 -8.55 -1.97 -1.32
CA ARG A 394 -8.36 -3.37 -0.93
C ARG A 394 -6.89 -3.80 -0.91
N ILE A 395 -6.07 -3.30 -1.84
CA ILE A 395 -4.62 -3.51 -1.84
C ILE A 395 -4.02 -2.95 -0.55
N LEU A 396 -4.35 -1.71 -0.17
CA LEU A 396 -3.82 -1.08 1.04
C LEU A 396 -4.37 -1.71 2.33
N ALA A 397 -5.64 -2.12 2.34
CA ALA A 397 -6.25 -2.86 3.45
C ALA A 397 -5.59 -4.22 3.74
N ASN A 398 -4.75 -4.71 2.83
CA ASN A 398 -3.94 -5.90 3.03
C ASN A 398 -2.75 -5.69 3.96
N GLN A 399 -2.34 -4.44 4.18
CA GLN A 399 -1.14 -4.10 4.97
C GLN A 399 -1.41 -3.01 6.02
N ARG A 400 -2.56 -2.34 5.93
CA ARG A 400 -2.94 -1.23 6.80
C ARG A 400 -4.32 -1.43 7.39
N ILE A 401 -4.40 -1.33 8.71
CA ILE A 401 -5.62 -1.61 9.47
C ILE A 401 -6.67 -0.50 9.34
N ASP A 402 -6.24 0.75 9.13
CA ASP A 402 -7.14 1.88 8.92
C ASP A 402 -7.97 1.71 7.64
N TRP A 403 -7.35 1.29 6.54
CA TRP A 403 -8.05 0.92 5.31
C TRP A 403 -8.96 -0.28 5.50
N GLN A 404 -8.55 -1.31 6.25
CA GLN A 404 -9.42 -2.44 6.55
C GLN A 404 -10.66 -2.00 7.34
N PHE A 405 -10.51 -1.19 8.39
CA PHE A 405 -11.66 -0.70 9.17
C PHE A 405 -12.56 0.23 8.36
N TYR A 406 -11.98 1.10 7.53
CA TYR A 406 -12.76 1.90 6.60
C TYR A 406 -13.61 0.99 5.69
N LEU A 407 -13.01 -0.03 5.07
CA LEU A 407 -13.75 -0.96 4.21
C LEU A 407 -14.82 -1.77 4.96
N LEU A 408 -14.58 -2.13 6.22
CA LEU A 408 -15.60 -2.77 7.08
C LEU A 408 -16.79 -1.86 7.34
N GLN A 409 -16.56 -0.58 7.63
CA GLN A 409 -17.64 0.41 7.77
C GLN A 409 -18.42 0.58 6.46
N GLN A 410 -17.73 0.47 5.32
CA GLN A 410 -18.34 0.46 3.99
C GLN A 410 -18.99 -0.88 3.60
N GLN A 411 -19.09 -1.85 4.52
CA GLN A 411 -19.65 -3.19 4.31
C GLN A 411 -19.02 -3.93 3.11
N ASP A 412 -17.72 -3.73 2.89
CA ASP A 412 -16.98 -4.44 1.85
C ASP A 412 -16.92 -5.94 2.16
N LEU A 413 -17.59 -6.76 1.35
CA LEU A 413 -17.77 -8.19 1.62
C LEU A 413 -16.45 -8.96 1.77
N ALA A 414 -15.45 -8.60 0.96
CA ALA A 414 -14.13 -9.22 1.03
C ALA A 414 -13.40 -8.86 2.33
N SER A 415 -13.51 -7.61 2.77
CA SER A 415 -12.93 -7.17 4.04
C SER A 415 -13.66 -7.79 5.23
N MET A 416 -14.99 -7.86 5.20
CA MET A 416 -15.80 -8.52 6.23
C MET A 416 -15.43 -10.00 6.39
N ALA A 417 -15.36 -10.75 5.28
CA ALA A 417 -15.06 -12.16 5.32
C ALA A 417 -13.69 -12.44 5.95
N TRP A 418 -12.64 -11.78 5.46
CA TRP A 418 -11.28 -12.06 5.89
C TRP A 418 -10.90 -11.40 7.22
N HIS A 419 -11.58 -10.32 7.63
CA HIS A 419 -11.52 -9.87 9.02
C HIS A 419 -12.24 -10.85 9.94
N GLY A 420 -13.38 -11.39 9.51
CA GLY A 420 -14.12 -12.42 10.24
C GLY A 420 -13.28 -13.66 10.52
N VAL A 421 -12.56 -14.18 9.51
CA VAL A 421 -11.59 -15.28 9.70
C VAL A 421 -10.57 -14.95 10.78
N ARG A 422 -9.98 -13.76 10.74
CA ARG A 422 -8.97 -13.34 11.71
C ARG A 422 -9.54 -13.30 13.13
N LEU A 423 -10.70 -12.68 13.33
CA LEU A 423 -11.39 -12.68 14.63
C LEU A 423 -11.63 -14.10 15.14
N THR A 424 -12.09 -15.00 14.25
CA THR A 424 -12.29 -16.41 14.57
C THR A 424 -10.99 -17.09 15.03
N LEU A 425 -9.88 -16.87 14.33
CA LEU A 425 -8.57 -17.43 14.69
C LEU A 425 -7.98 -16.81 15.97
N ASP A 426 -8.28 -15.54 16.25
CA ASP A 426 -7.84 -14.80 17.45
C ASP A 426 -8.70 -15.11 18.70
N GLY A 427 -9.69 -16.02 18.57
CA GLY A 427 -10.55 -16.48 19.66
C GLY A 427 -11.86 -15.70 19.82
N GLU A 428 -12.13 -14.71 18.97
CA GLU A 428 -13.39 -13.95 18.92
C GLU A 428 -14.40 -14.64 17.98
N HIS A 429 -14.65 -15.93 18.24
CA HIS A 429 -15.34 -16.86 17.33
C HIS A 429 -16.69 -16.36 16.81
N GLU A 430 -17.61 -15.98 17.72
CA GLU A 430 -18.95 -15.51 17.37
C GLU A 430 -18.93 -14.24 16.52
N GLN A 431 -18.07 -13.27 16.87
CA GLN A 431 -17.96 -12.02 16.11
C GLN A 431 -17.43 -12.28 14.69
N GLY A 432 -16.44 -13.16 14.58
CA GLY A 432 -15.89 -13.57 13.28
C GLY A 432 -16.93 -14.26 12.39
N LEU A 433 -17.70 -15.19 12.95
CA LEU A 433 -18.75 -15.90 12.23
C LEU A 433 -19.90 -14.98 11.80
N VAL A 434 -20.25 -13.96 12.58
CA VAL A 434 -21.28 -12.96 12.19
C VAL A 434 -20.86 -12.23 10.91
N LEU A 435 -19.62 -11.74 10.83
CA LEU A 435 -19.13 -11.06 9.63
C LEU A 435 -19.09 -11.97 8.41
N LEU A 436 -18.65 -13.21 8.60
CA LEU A 436 -18.63 -14.22 7.53
C LEU A 436 -20.04 -14.54 7.01
N ARG A 437 -21.01 -14.78 7.91
CA ARG A 437 -22.42 -15.03 7.55
C ARG A 437 -23.04 -13.83 6.83
N GLN A 438 -22.73 -12.61 7.25
CA GLN A 438 -23.21 -11.40 6.59
C GLN A 438 -22.61 -11.25 5.18
N ALA A 439 -21.33 -11.53 5.00
CA ALA A 439 -20.68 -11.50 3.68
C ALA A 439 -21.24 -12.59 2.74
N ALA A 440 -21.40 -13.82 3.25
CA ALA A 440 -21.99 -14.95 2.52
C ALA A 440 -23.45 -14.66 2.12
N GLY A 441 -24.26 -14.14 3.05
CA GLY A 441 -25.67 -13.78 2.78
C GLY A 441 -25.85 -12.67 1.73
N GLN A 442 -24.80 -11.90 1.44
CA GLN A 442 -24.76 -10.90 0.37
C GLN A 442 -24.11 -11.43 -0.93
N GLY A 443 -23.88 -12.75 -1.03
CA GLY A 443 -23.42 -13.42 -2.25
C GLY A 443 -21.91 -13.51 -2.42
N TYR A 444 -21.12 -13.26 -1.37
CA TYR A 444 -19.66 -13.44 -1.45
C TYR A 444 -19.27 -14.91 -1.23
N SER A 445 -19.15 -15.65 -2.34
CA SER A 445 -18.85 -17.10 -2.35
C SER A 445 -17.64 -17.53 -1.52
N VAL A 446 -16.58 -16.72 -1.45
CA VAL A 446 -15.40 -17.02 -0.60
C VAL A 446 -15.79 -17.09 0.87
N ALA A 447 -16.74 -16.27 1.35
CA ALA A 447 -17.23 -16.37 2.72
C ALA A 447 -18.01 -17.66 2.99
N GLU A 448 -18.74 -18.18 2.00
CA GLU A 448 -19.42 -19.49 2.10
C GLU A 448 -18.40 -20.62 2.25
N GLU A 449 -17.34 -20.60 1.43
CA GLU A 449 -16.25 -21.56 1.53
C GLU A 449 -15.55 -21.47 2.90
N LEU A 450 -15.26 -20.26 3.38
CA LEU A 450 -14.65 -20.04 4.70
C LEU A 450 -15.52 -20.58 5.84
N LEU A 451 -16.83 -20.28 5.81
CA LEU A 451 -17.77 -20.81 6.80
C LEU A 451 -17.74 -22.33 6.84
N SER A 452 -17.77 -22.97 5.67
CA SER A 452 -17.79 -24.44 5.58
C SER A 452 -16.57 -25.11 6.21
N VAL A 453 -15.43 -24.43 6.23
CA VAL A 453 -14.18 -24.93 6.85
C VAL A 453 -14.14 -24.61 8.34
N LEU A 454 -14.54 -23.41 8.74
CA LEU A 454 -14.41 -22.93 10.11
C LEU A 454 -15.40 -23.60 11.08
N ILE A 455 -16.58 -24.00 10.60
CA ILE A 455 -17.61 -24.66 11.43
C ILE A 455 -17.60 -26.19 11.29
N ALA A 456 -16.69 -26.77 10.50
CA ALA A 456 -16.68 -28.22 10.24
C ALA A 456 -16.43 -29.08 11.49
N ASP A 457 -15.83 -28.50 12.53
CA ASP A 457 -15.49 -29.17 13.79
C ASP A 457 -16.45 -28.81 14.96
N GLU A 458 -17.49 -28.01 14.71
CA GLU A 458 -18.58 -27.70 15.66
C GLU A 458 -19.72 -28.73 15.54
#